data_AF-A0A1B0ANF9-F1
#
_entry.id   AF-A0A1B0ANF9-F1
#
_cell.length_a   1.000
_cell.length_b   1.000
_cell.length_c   1.000
_cell.angle_alpha   90.00
_cell.angle_beta   90.00
_cell.angle_gamma   90.00
#
_symmetry.space_group_name_H-M   'P 1'
#
loop_
_entity.id
_entity.type
_entity.pdbx_description
1 polymer ?
#
loop_
_entity_poly.entity_id
_entity_poly.type
_entity_poly.pdbx_seq_one_letter_code
_entity_poly.pdbx_strand_id
1 'polypeptide(L)'
;MVKRYYDGRERQTARASNSVCDTILINFPKRATFGTGITAIKLTALGRPQLLLQLSEVISRARQYFEELVGGDGNVLNYHKTINDLEKYYVSLGIDNKEVKNFLKNVTSDKEGILHLFPWTGIVNDEFQLSDTFRVPDPKTGQMRRLISQIPPKEEEMFRNMIRRLNTIVKTAEELDVRIMVDAEQTYFQPAISRITLEMMRKYNKDKAIVFNTYQCYLREAFREVTTDLEQAKRQNFYFGAKLVRGAYMEQERARAEALGYPDPINPNFDATTDMYHKTLTECLRRIKILKDCGEDAKKIGIMVASHNEDTVRYAIQKMKEIGISPEDKVICFGQLLGMCDYITFPLGQSGYSAYKYIPYGPVQEVLPYLSRRAQENKGVLQKIRKEKRLLLAEIFRRMRTGQLFYKPKGNYVPI
;
A
#
# COMPACT_ATOMS: atom_id res chain seq x y z
N MET A 1 4.20 -14.15 11.03
CA MET A 1 2.93 -14.60 10.42
C MET A 1 2.12 -13.37 10.00
N VAL A 2 1.55 -13.33 8.78
CA VAL A 2 0.65 -12.24 8.33
C VAL A 2 -0.78 -12.76 8.30
N LYS A 3 -1.72 -12.16 9.02
CA LYS A 3 -3.13 -12.62 9.06
C LYS A 3 -4.05 -11.64 8.31
N ARG A 4 -5.00 -12.17 7.53
CA ARG A 4 -6.07 -11.36 6.90
C ARG A 4 -7.45 -11.83 7.35
N TYR A 5 -8.30 -10.91 7.80
CA TYR A 5 -9.69 -11.18 8.11
C TYR A 5 -10.60 -10.79 6.94
N TYR A 6 -11.63 -11.59 6.70
CA TYR A 6 -12.74 -11.29 5.80
C TYR A 6 -14.00 -11.19 6.68
N ASP A 7 -14.86 -10.21 6.40
CA ASP A 7 -16.26 -10.17 6.88
C ASP A 7 -17.11 -9.79 5.67
N GLY A 8 -18.01 -10.68 5.26
CA GLY A 8 -18.75 -10.62 4.00
C GLY A 8 -20.19 -10.15 4.13
N ARG A 9 -20.66 -9.73 5.31
CA ARG A 9 -22.08 -9.40 5.50
C ARG A 9 -22.44 -7.98 5.06
N GLU A 10 -22.87 -7.85 3.80
CA GLU A 10 -23.52 -6.65 3.23
C GLU A 10 -24.75 -6.16 4.04
N ARG A 11 -25.38 -7.03 4.85
CA ARG A 11 -26.57 -6.69 5.67
C ARG A 11 -26.29 -6.41 7.15
N GLN A 12 -25.04 -6.44 7.62
CA GLN A 12 -24.74 -6.30 9.06
C GLN A 12 -23.48 -5.49 9.39
N THR A 13 -23.12 -4.49 8.55
CA THR A 13 -22.00 -3.55 8.79
C THR A 13 -22.18 -2.62 10.02
N ALA A 14 -23.19 -2.86 10.85
CA ALA A 14 -23.41 -2.22 12.16
C ALA A 14 -23.04 -3.12 13.37
N ARG A 15 -22.70 -4.40 13.17
CA ARG A 15 -22.52 -5.38 14.27
C ARG A 15 -21.15 -6.07 14.35
N ALA A 16 -20.17 -5.71 13.52
CA ALA A 16 -18.79 -6.04 13.86
C ALA A 16 -18.41 -5.19 15.08
N SER A 17 -18.61 -5.74 16.28
CA SER A 17 -18.24 -5.08 17.53
C SER A 17 -16.74 -4.78 17.50
N ASN A 18 -16.34 -3.59 17.96
CA ASN A 18 -14.94 -3.20 18.09
C ASN A 18 -14.07 -4.32 18.71
N SER A 19 -14.65 -5.12 19.62
CA SER A 19 -14.00 -6.26 20.26
C SER A 19 -13.49 -7.37 19.33
N VAL A 20 -14.16 -7.67 18.20
CA VAL A 20 -13.75 -8.77 17.29
C VAL A 20 -12.58 -8.35 16.42
N CYS A 21 -12.57 -7.09 15.98
CA CYS A 21 -11.43 -6.51 15.28
C CYS A 21 -10.20 -6.46 16.19
N ASP A 22 -10.32 -5.99 17.43
CA ASP A 22 -9.17 -5.84 18.33
C ASP A 22 -8.58 -7.19 18.79
N THR A 23 -9.42 -8.20 19.04
CA THR A 23 -8.96 -9.48 19.63
C THR A 23 -8.37 -10.45 18.60
N ILE A 24 -8.87 -10.47 17.35
CA ILE A 24 -8.47 -11.51 16.38
C ILE A 24 -7.46 -10.99 15.35
N LEU A 25 -7.57 -9.72 14.94
CA LEU A 25 -6.69 -9.15 13.91
C LEU A 25 -5.33 -8.75 14.47
N ILE A 26 -5.22 -8.29 15.72
CA ILE A 26 -3.98 -7.68 16.24
C ILE A 26 -3.41 -8.47 17.41
N ASN A 27 -4.24 -8.87 18.37
CA ASN A 27 -3.79 -9.63 19.54
C ASN A 27 -3.23 -11.03 19.19
N PHE A 28 -3.77 -11.70 18.17
CA PHE A 28 -3.24 -13.00 17.73
C PHE A 28 -1.84 -12.92 17.11
N PRO A 29 -1.57 -12.04 16.12
CA PRO A 29 -0.21 -11.80 15.65
C PRO A 29 0.77 -11.50 16.77
N LYS A 30 0.41 -10.62 17.73
CA LYS A 30 1.28 -10.31 18.88
C LYS A 30 1.69 -11.57 19.65
N ARG A 31 0.71 -12.39 20.07
CA ARG A 31 0.96 -13.64 20.82
C ARG A 31 1.75 -14.67 20.02
N ALA A 32 1.49 -14.78 18.71
CA ALA A 32 2.13 -15.76 17.84
C ALA A 32 3.54 -15.37 17.38
N THR A 33 3.91 -14.09 17.47
CA THR A 33 5.16 -13.55 16.90
C THR A 33 5.98 -12.73 17.90
N PHE A 34 5.62 -12.77 19.19
CA PHE A 34 6.32 -12.05 20.27
C PHE A 34 6.53 -10.55 19.99
N GLY A 35 5.55 -9.90 19.32
CA GLY A 35 5.60 -8.46 19.02
C GLY A 35 6.19 -8.07 17.66
N THR A 36 6.37 -9.01 16.73
CA THR A 36 6.80 -8.71 15.34
C THR A 36 5.71 -9.02 14.30
N GLY A 37 4.45 -8.93 14.73
CA GLY A 37 3.30 -9.37 13.95
C GLY A 37 3.01 -8.47 12.76
N ILE A 38 2.43 -9.05 11.70
CA ILE A 38 1.88 -8.27 10.59
C ILE A 38 0.42 -8.65 10.39
N THR A 39 -0.42 -7.67 10.12
CA THR A 39 -1.83 -7.85 9.81
C THR A 39 -2.15 -7.18 8.49
N ALA A 40 -2.95 -7.84 7.65
CA ALA A 40 -3.40 -7.27 6.40
C ALA A 40 -4.90 -6.95 6.46
N ILE A 41 -5.28 -5.77 5.97
CA ILE A 41 -6.67 -5.30 5.97
C ILE A 41 -7.09 -4.84 4.57
N LYS A 42 -8.38 -4.96 4.28
CA LYS A 42 -9.02 -4.35 3.09
C LYS A 42 -9.88 -3.19 3.53
N LEU A 43 -9.78 -2.05 2.86
CA LEU A 43 -10.65 -0.91 3.18
C LEU A 43 -12.09 -1.16 2.72
N THR A 44 -12.28 -1.88 1.62
CA THR A 44 -13.63 -2.30 1.16
C THR A 44 -14.35 -3.21 2.15
N ALA A 45 -13.64 -3.84 3.08
CA ALA A 45 -14.23 -4.65 4.16
C ALA A 45 -14.63 -3.81 5.39
N LEU A 46 -14.14 -2.57 5.51
CA LEU A 46 -14.41 -1.69 6.65
C LEU A 46 -15.57 -0.71 6.41
N GLY A 47 -15.98 -0.54 5.15
CA GLY A 47 -17.02 0.39 4.73
C GLY A 47 -17.59 0.07 3.34
N ARG A 48 -18.47 0.93 2.83
CA ARG A 48 -19.09 0.71 1.51
C ARG A 48 -18.10 0.98 0.37
N PRO A 49 -17.90 0.04 -0.56
CA PRO A 49 -17.00 0.25 -1.70
C PRO A 49 -17.36 1.47 -2.56
N GLN A 50 -18.64 1.80 -2.69
CA GLN A 50 -19.11 2.95 -3.47
C GLN A 50 -18.50 4.29 -3.00
N LEU A 51 -18.25 4.45 -1.69
CA LEU A 51 -17.66 5.67 -1.13
C LEU A 51 -16.18 5.79 -1.53
N LEU A 52 -15.46 4.67 -1.57
CA LEU A 52 -14.08 4.62 -2.05
C LEU A 52 -14.00 4.92 -3.56
N LEU A 53 -15.00 4.49 -4.32
CA LEU A 53 -15.10 4.81 -5.75
C LEU A 53 -15.28 6.31 -5.97
N GLN A 54 -16.24 6.93 -5.28
CA GLN A 54 -16.48 8.37 -5.35
C GLN A 54 -15.25 9.18 -4.92
N LEU A 55 -14.57 8.76 -3.85
CA LEU A 55 -13.35 9.42 -3.40
C LEU A 55 -12.20 9.26 -4.40
N SER A 56 -12.11 8.10 -5.06
CA SER A 56 -11.11 7.87 -6.11
C SER A 56 -11.37 8.74 -7.34
N GLU A 57 -12.64 8.94 -7.70
CA GLU A 57 -13.05 9.85 -8.77
C GLU A 57 -12.65 11.31 -8.46
N VAL A 58 -12.84 11.76 -7.21
CA VAL A 58 -12.38 13.09 -6.77
C VAL A 58 -10.88 13.25 -6.94
N ILE A 59 -10.10 12.27 -6.47
CA ILE A 59 -8.64 12.32 -6.57
C ILE A 59 -8.21 12.37 -8.04
N SER A 60 -8.84 11.56 -8.90
CA SER A 60 -8.55 11.55 -10.33
C SER A 60 -8.87 12.89 -10.99
N ARG A 61 -10.05 13.46 -10.71
CA ARG A 61 -10.45 14.78 -11.25
C ARG A 61 -9.56 15.90 -10.73
N ALA A 62 -9.11 15.82 -9.48
CA ALA A 62 -8.19 16.79 -8.89
C ALA A 62 -6.81 16.77 -9.54
N ARG A 63 -6.30 15.57 -9.88
CA ARG A 63 -5.05 15.42 -10.64
C ARG A 63 -5.18 16.02 -12.04
N GLN A 64 -6.23 15.65 -12.78
CA GLN A 64 -6.51 16.22 -14.11
C GLN A 64 -6.63 17.74 -14.09
N TYR A 65 -7.37 18.27 -13.12
CA TYR A 65 -7.50 19.71 -12.93
C TYR A 65 -6.14 20.38 -12.73
N PHE A 66 -5.24 19.80 -11.94
CA PHE A 66 -3.93 20.37 -11.72
C PHE A 66 -3.01 20.27 -12.95
N GLU A 67 -3.08 19.16 -13.69
CA GLU A 67 -2.37 18.95 -14.95
C GLU A 67 -2.76 20.01 -15.98
N GLU A 68 -4.06 20.32 -16.09
CA GLU A 68 -4.59 21.40 -16.93
C GLU A 68 -4.09 22.80 -16.48
N LEU A 69 -4.04 23.05 -15.17
CA LEU A 69 -3.62 24.35 -14.62
C LEU A 69 -2.12 24.63 -14.81
N VAL A 70 -1.28 23.62 -14.58
CA VAL A 70 0.16 23.81 -14.41
C VAL A 70 0.97 23.44 -15.66
N GLY A 71 0.37 22.68 -16.59
CA GLY A 71 1.04 22.22 -17.80
C GLY A 71 2.04 21.12 -17.46
N GLY A 72 1.57 19.88 -17.53
CA GLY A 72 2.37 18.66 -17.39
C GLY A 72 1.51 17.46 -17.04
N ASP A 73 2.09 16.26 -17.07
CA ASP A 73 1.46 15.01 -16.65
C ASP A 73 2.05 14.61 -15.27
N GLY A 74 1.23 14.45 -14.22
CA GLY A 74 1.82 14.24 -12.89
C GLY A 74 0.96 14.50 -11.65
N ASN A 75 1.42 13.95 -10.53
CA ASN A 75 0.97 14.37 -9.19
C ASN A 75 1.48 15.79 -8.86
N VAL A 76 0.64 16.57 -8.16
CA VAL A 76 0.89 17.95 -7.71
C VAL A 76 2.26 18.16 -7.07
N LEU A 77 2.71 17.17 -6.29
CA LEU A 77 3.97 17.16 -5.55
C LEU A 77 5.21 17.41 -6.42
N ASN A 78 5.20 17.00 -7.69
CA ASN A 78 6.39 17.01 -8.55
C ASN A 78 6.63 18.35 -9.26
N TYR A 79 5.67 19.28 -9.20
CA TYR A 79 5.75 20.53 -9.97
C TYR A 79 6.42 21.68 -9.21
N HIS A 80 6.69 21.51 -7.90
CA HIS A 80 7.26 22.53 -7.01
C HIS A 80 6.59 23.92 -7.11
N LYS A 81 5.33 23.97 -7.55
CA LYS A 81 4.57 25.22 -7.68
C LYS A 81 4.16 25.70 -6.31
N THR A 82 4.27 27.00 -6.10
CA THR A 82 3.85 27.66 -4.88
C THR A 82 2.37 28.08 -4.99
N ILE A 83 1.76 28.41 -3.86
CA ILE A 83 0.40 29.00 -3.85
C ILE A 83 0.39 30.31 -4.65
N ASN A 84 1.48 31.08 -4.59
CA ASN A 84 1.62 32.33 -5.34
C ASN A 84 1.61 32.11 -6.86
N ASP A 85 2.10 30.96 -7.35
CA ASP A 85 2.04 30.64 -8.77
C ASP A 85 0.61 30.33 -9.22
N LEU A 86 -0.17 29.63 -8.39
CA LEU A 86 -1.60 29.44 -8.64
C LEU A 86 -2.37 30.76 -8.57
N GLU A 87 -2.05 31.63 -7.61
CA GLU A 87 -2.67 32.95 -7.50
C GLU A 87 -2.40 33.79 -8.76
N LYS A 88 -1.14 33.86 -9.21
CA LYS A 88 -0.77 34.54 -10.46
C LYS A 88 -1.49 33.96 -11.67
N TYR A 89 -1.66 32.64 -11.72
CA TYR A 89 -2.40 31.98 -12.79
C TYR A 89 -3.87 32.44 -12.82
N TYR A 90 -4.58 32.40 -11.70
CA TYR A 90 -5.98 32.86 -11.67
C TYR A 90 -6.11 34.36 -11.98
N VAL A 91 -5.19 35.19 -11.46
CA VAL A 91 -5.14 36.61 -11.79
C VAL A 91 -4.92 36.83 -13.29
N SER A 92 -4.07 36.02 -13.94
CA SER A 92 -3.85 36.10 -15.40
C SER A 92 -5.10 35.75 -16.23
N LEU A 93 -6.01 34.96 -15.66
CA LEU A 93 -7.31 34.64 -16.25
C LEU A 93 -8.40 35.68 -15.90
N GLY A 94 -8.05 36.75 -15.19
CA GLY A 94 -9.01 37.75 -14.70
C GLY A 94 -9.88 37.28 -13.53
N ILE A 95 -9.48 36.20 -12.85
CA ILE A 95 -10.22 35.59 -11.74
C ILE A 95 -9.58 36.01 -10.42
N ASP A 96 -10.14 37.03 -9.76
CA ASP A 96 -9.71 37.49 -8.43
C ASP A 96 -10.89 37.60 -7.44
N ASN A 97 -11.64 36.52 -7.27
CA ASN A 97 -12.80 36.50 -6.38
C ASN A 97 -12.49 35.93 -4.99
N LYS A 98 -13.37 36.23 -4.02
CA LYS A 98 -13.24 35.77 -2.63
C LYS A 98 -13.21 34.24 -2.51
N GLU A 99 -13.89 33.53 -3.41
CA GLU A 99 -13.97 32.07 -3.40
C GLU A 99 -12.63 31.42 -3.74
N VAL A 100 -11.94 31.92 -4.78
CA VAL A 100 -10.60 31.48 -5.18
C VAL A 100 -9.60 31.77 -4.06
N LYS A 101 -9.65 32.95 -3.44
CA LYS A 101 -8.78 33.27 -2.27
C LYS A 101 -9.01 32.30 -1.10
N ASN A 102 -10.27 31.94 -0.83
CA ASN A 102 -10.59 30.96 0.21
C ASN A 102 -10.13 29.55 -0.17
N PHE A 103 -10.24 29.16 -1.44
CA PHE A 103 -9.71 27.90 -1.94
C PHE A 103 -8.19 27.82 -1.75
N LEU A 104 -7.45 28.84 -2.19
CA LEU A 104 -5.99 28.91 -2.08
C LEU A 104 -5.50 28.82 -0.61
N LYS A 105 -6.26 29.36 0.35
CA LYS A 105 -5.97 29.23 1.79
C LYS A 105 -6.09 27.80 2.31
N ASN A 106 -6.93 26.97 1.69
CA ASN A 106 -7.16 25.57 2.09
C ASN A 106 -6.23 24.57 1.37
N VAL A 107 -5.46 25.05 0.39
CA VAL A 107 -4.43 24.24 -0.29
C VAL A 107 -3.34 23.88 0.71
N THR A 108 -2.97 22.59 0.77
CA THR A 108 -1.89 22.11 1.64
C THR A 108 -0.56 22.29 0.91
N SER A 109 0.35 23.07 1.47
CA SER A 109 1.69 23.35 0.93
C SER A 109 2.77 23.29 2.01
N ASP A 110 4.02 23.25 1.57
CA ASP A 110 5.20 23.44 2.40
C ASP A 110 6.22 24.36 1.68
N LYS A 111 7.46 24.41 2.18
CA LYS A 111 8.54 25.23 1.60
C LYS A 111 8.93 24.85 0.16
N GLU A 112 8.66 23.62 -0.25
CA GLU A 112 8.95 23.10 -1.59
C GLU A 112 7.75 23.22 -2.54
N GLY A 113 6.62 23.79 -2.08
CA GLY A 113 5.44 24.09 -2.88
C GLY A 113 4.20 23.32 -2.44
N ILE A 114 3.24 23.16 -3.34
CA ILE A 114 1.96 22.52 -3.05
C ILE A 114 2.13 21.01 -2.88
N LEU A 115 1.54 20.47 -1.82
CA LEU A 115 1.44 19.05 -1.55
C LEU A 115 0.11 18.50 -2.10
N HIS A 116 -1.01 19.13 -1.71
CA HIS A 116 -2.37 18.70 -2.04
C HIS A 116 -3.31 19.88 -2.23
N LEU A 117 -4.24 19.77 -3.18
CA LEU A 117 -5.30 20.77 -3.38
C LEU A 117 -6.31 20.81 -2.23
N PHE A 118 -6.46 19.70 -1.52
CA PHE A 118 -7.43 19.57 -0.43
C PHE A 118 -6.73 19.19 0.88
N PRO A 119 -7.25 19.64 2.03
CA PRO A 119 -6.74 19.29 3.35
C PRO A 119 -7.15 17.86 3.74
N TRP A 120 -6.47 16.88 3.17
CA TRP A 120 -6.75 15.44 3.40
C TRP A 120 -6.60 15.00 4.85
N THR A 121 -5.87 15.77 5.67
CA THR A 121 -5.72 15.54 7.11
C THR A 121 -7.07 15.47 7.82
N GLY A 122 -8.04 16.21 7.30
CA GLY A 122 -9.39 16.27 7.79
C GLY A 122 -10.20 14.98 7.65
N ILE A 123 -9.90 14.21 6.62
CA ILE A 123 -10.60 12.97 6.29
C ILE A 123 -10.36 11.93 7.39
N VAL A 124 -9.18 11.92 8.02
CA VAL A 124 -8.78 10.92 9.02
C VAL A 124 -9.07 11.31 10.47
N ASN A 125 -9.50 12.55 10.72
CA ASN A 125 -9.71 13.11 12.06
C ASN A 125 -11.19 13.33 12.43
N ASP A 126 -12.14 12.82 11.63
CA ASP A 126 -13.59 12.98 11.85
C ASP A 126 -14.13 14.42 11.88
N GLU A 127 -13.32 15.42 11.52
CA GLU A 127 -13.66 16.85 11.63
C GLU A 127 -14.29 17.43 10.35
N PHE A 128 -14.38 16.67 9.24
CA PHE A 128 -14.66 17.26 7.92
C PHE A 128 -15.98 16.85 7.28
N GLN A 129 -16.68 17.85 6.74
CA GLN A 129 -17.79 17.68 5.79
C GLN A 129 -17.23 17.44 4.37
N LEU A 130 -17.32 16.20 3.89
CA LEU A 130 -16.76 15.79 2.60
C LEU A 130 -17.37 16.57 1.42
N SER A 131 -18.66 16.88 1.50
CA SER A 131 -19.42 17.54 0.42
C SER A 131 -18.96 18.98 0.13
N ASP A 132 -18.44 19.69 1.12
CA ASP A 132 -18.02 21.09 0.97
C ASP A 132 -16.52 21.24 0.69
N THR A 133 -15.75 20.19 0.98
CA THR A 133 -14.29 20.22 0.87
C THR A 133 -13.80 20.07 -0.58
N PHE A 134 -14.48 19.27 -1.42
CA PHE A 134 -13.99 18.94 -2.76
C PHE A 134 -14.53 19.87 -3.85
N ARG A 135 -14.19 21.15 -3.74
CA ARG A 135 -14.53 22.19 -4.73
C ARG A 135 -13.27 22.87 -5.27
N VAL A 136 -13.22 23.13 -6.56
CA VAL A 136 -12.14 23.86 -7.23
C VAL A 136 -12.69 25.03 -8.06
N PRO A 137 -11.94 26.12 -8.27
CA PRO A 137 -12.36 27.20 -9.17
C PRO A 137 -12.41 26.74 -10.63
N ASP A 138 -13.50 27.04 -11.34
CA ASP A 138 -13.57 26.80 -12.78
C ASP A 138 -12.66 27.81 -13.52
N PRO A 139 -11.69 27.37 -14.35
CA PRO A 139 -10.77 28.29 -15.02
C PRO A 139 -11.43 29.24 -16.04
N LYS A 140 -12.66 28.95 -16.48
CA LYS A 140 -13.39 29.79 -17.45
C LYS A 140 -14.32 30.79 -16.77
N THR A 141 -14.94 30.41 -15.66
CA THR A 141 -15.98 31.23 -15.00
C THR A 141 -15.57 31.77 -13.63
N GLY A 142 -14.52 31.22 -13.03
CA GLY A 142 -14.08 31.54 -11.67
C GLY A 142 -15.00 31.01 -10.57
N GLN A 143 -16.12 30.38 -10.89
CA GLN A 143 -17.06 29.82 -9.92
C GLN A 143 -16.56 28.49 -9.35
N MET A 144 -16.88 28.20 -8.09
CA MET A 144 -16.51 26.93 -7.47
C MET A 144 -17.30 25.75 -8.04
N ARG A 145 -16.61 24.83 -8.72
CA ARG A 145 -17.15 23.57 -9.22
C ARG A 145 -16.84 22.43 -8.24
N ARG A 146 -17.84 21.59 -7.97
CA ARG A 146 -17.66 20.34 -7.19
C ARG A 146 -16.97 19.28 -8.04
N LEU A 147 -16.00 18.59 -7.44
CA LEU A 147 -15.39 17.41 -8.05
C LEU A 147 -16.17 16.13 -7.80
N ILE A 148 -17.05 16.10 -6.79
CA ILE A 148 -17.85 14.95 -6.39
C ILE A 148 -19.34 15.18 -6.60
N SER A 149 -20.08 14.08 -6.81
CA SER A 149 -21.53 14.06 -6.64
C SER A 149 -21.91 14.28 -5.18
N GLN A 150 -23.09 14.85 -4.92
CA GLN A 150 -23.53 15.12 -3.55
C GLN A 150 -23.63 13.80 -2.77
N ILE A 151 -22.82 13.66 -1.72
CA ILE A 151 -22.89 12.52 -0.80
C ILE A 151 -24.05 12.77 0.17
N PRO A 152 -25.06 11.89 0.26
CA PRO A 152 -26.10 12.00 1.28
C PRO A 152 -25.51 11.98 2.69
N PRO A 153 -26.10 12.69 3.68
CA PRO A 153 -25.56 12.72 5.06
C PRO A 153 -25.33 11.34 5.67
N LYS A 154 -26.20 10.39 5.35
CA LYS A 154 -26.06 8.99 5.78
C LYS A 154 -24.81 8.31 5.20
N GLU A 155 -24.50 8.56 3.93
CA GLU A 155 -23.30 8.01 3.29
C GLU A 155 -22.02 8.64 3.85
N GLU A 156 -22.07 9.92 4.17
CA GLU A 156 -20.98 10.61 4.86
C GLU A 156 -20.73 10.03 6.26
N GLU A 157 -21.80 9.77 7.04
CA GLU A 157 -21.68 9.11 8.34
C GLU A 157 -21.08 7.70 8.21
N MET A 158 -21.48 6.94 7.18
CA MET A 158 -20.90 5.63 6.90
C MET A 158 -19.40 5.72 6.57
N PHE A 159 -18.98 6.75 5.84
CA PHE A 159 -17.55 7.00 5.59
C PHE A 159 -16.81 7.31 6.89
N ARG A 160 -17.35 8.21 7.74
CA ARG A 160 -16.75 8.53 9.05
C ARG A 160 -16.61 7.28 9.91
N ASN A 161 -17.62 6.42 9.94
CA ASN A 161 -17.56 5.15 10.68
C ASN A 161 -16.47 4.20 10.14
N MET A 162 -16.24 4.15 8.82
CA MET A 162 -15.13 3.40 8.22
C MET A 162 -13.78 3.95 8.69
N ILE A 163 -13.60 5.28 8.69
CA ILE A 163 -12.38 5.94 9.14
C ILE A 163 -12.15 5.75 10.65
N ARG A 164 -13.19 5.81 11.48
CA ARG A 164 -13.10 5.52 12.93
C ARG A 164 -12.60 4.12 13.21
N ARG A 165 -13.13 3.12 12.50
CA ARG A 165 -12.68 1.72 12.60
C ARG A 165 -11.23 1.59 12.18
N LEU A 166 -10.84 2.22 11.06
CA LEU A 166 -9.46 2.20 10.60
C LEU A 166 -8.50 2.84 11.62
N ASN A 167 -8.85 4.01 12.17
CA ASN A 167 -8.08 4.64 13.25
C ASN A 167 -7.94 3.72 14.47
N THR A 168 -9.02 3.07 14.89
CA THR A 168 -9.00 2.14 16.02
C THR A 168 -8.04 0.98 15.76
N ILE A 169 -8.14 0.35 14.58
CA ILE A 169 -7.23 -0.75 14.18
C ILE A 169 -5.77 -0.28 14.17
N VAL A 170 -5.49 0.90 13.59
CA VAL A 170 -4.12 1.42 13.49
C VAL A 170 -3.54 1.78 14.85
N LYS A 171 -4.31 2.45 15.70
CA LYS A 171 -3.92 2.79 17.07
C LYS A 171 -3.63 1.53 17.89
N THR A 172 -4.53 0.54 17.86
CA THR A 172 -4.32 -0.74 18.56
C THR A 172 -3.07 -1.46 18.03
N ALA A 173 -2.78 -1.39 16.73
CA ALA A 173 -1.59 -2.01 16.16
C ALA A 173 -0.30 -1.28 16.57
N GLU A 174 -0.31 0.04 16.64
CA GLU A 174 0.79 0.85 17.17
C GLU A 174 1.11 0.48 18.62
N GLU A 175 0.10 0.46 19.50
CA GLU A 175 0.20 0.09 20.93
C GLU A 175 0.72 -1.34 21.14
N LEU A 176 0.45 -2.24 20.20
CA LEU A 176 0.82 -3.65 20.26
C LEU A 176 2.07 -4.00 19.44
N ASP A 177 2.73 -3.01 18.82
CA ASP A 177 3.87 -3.16 17.90
C ASP A 177 3.62 -4.15 16.74
N VAL A 178 2.42 -4.09 16.17
CA VAL A 178 2.01 -4.88 15.01
C VAL A 178 1.98 -3.99 13.77
N ARG A 179 2.57 -4.45 12.67
CA ARG A 179 2.53 -3.71 11.39
C ARG A 179 1.23 -4.00 10.65
N ILE A 180 0.63 -2.97 10.05
CA ILE A 180 -0.57 -3.09 9.23
C ILE A 180 -0.21 -2.92 7.76
N MET A 181 -0.63 -3.88 6.94
CA MET A 181 -0.56 -3.85 5.49
C MET A 181 -1.95 -3.54 4.95
N VAL A 182 -2.15 -2.33 4.44
CA VAL A 182 -3.37 -2.02 3.71
C VAL A 182 -3.27 -2.67 2.33
N ASP A 183 -4.11 -3.67 2.07
CA ASP A 183 -4.07 -4.40 0.81
C ASP A 183 -4.61 -3.54 -0.33
N ALA A 184 -3.89 -3.57 -1.45
CA ALA A 184 -4.36 -2.98 -2.69
C ALA A 184 -5.51 -3.80 -3.27
N GLU A 185 -6.41 -3.10 -3.95
CA GLU A 185 -7.62 -3.66 -4.53
C GLU A 185 -7.64 -3.34 -6.04
N GLN A 186 -8.82 -3.28 -6.66
CA GLN A 186 -8.93 -2.92 -8.07
C GLN A 186 -8.58 -1.44 -8.30
N THR A 187 -8.14 -1.10 -9.51
CA THR A 187 -7.62 0.23 -9.87
C THR A 187 -8.58 1.37 -9.56
N TYR A 188 -9.89 1.13 -9.67
CA TYR A 188 -10.93 2.13 -9.43
C TYR A 188 -11.19 2.44 -7.94
N PHE A 189 -10.69 1.62 -7.02
CA PHE A 189 -10.68 1.94 -5.58
C PHE A 189 -9.32 2.44 -5.10
N GLN A 190 -8.25 2.14 -5.84
CA GLN A 190 -6.88 2.27 -5.37
C GLN A 190 -6.48 3.72 -5.03
N PRO A 191 -6.88 4.79 -5.77
CA PRO A 191 -6.56 6.16 -5.40
C PRO A 191 -7.05 6.53 -4.00
N ALA A 192 -8.30 6.21 -3.67
CA ALA A 192 -8.85 6.44 -2.33
C ALA A 192 -8.13 5.62 -1.26
N ILE A 193 -7.89 4.34 -1.54
CA ILE A 193 -7.20 3.45 -0.60
C ILE A 193 -5.78 3.96 -0.30
N SER A 194 -5.00 4.27 -1.34
CA SER A 194 -3.65 4.82 -1.20
C SER A 194 -3.68 6.15 -0.43
N ARG A 195 -4.60 7.07 -0.76
CA ARG A 195 -4.69 8.36 -0.08
C ARG A 195 -5.01 8.24 1.40
N ILE A 196 -6.00 7.42 1.77
CA ILE A 196 -6.36 7.17 3.16
C ILE A 196 -5.17 6.52 3.90
N THR A 197 -4.49 5.57 3.25
CA THR A 197 -3.34 4.89 3.84
C THR A 197 -2.18 5.84 4.12
N LEU A 198 -1.86 6.75 3.18
CA LEU A 198 -0.84 7.77 3.38
C LEU A 198 -1.19 8.73 4.51
N GLU A 199 -2.44 9.12 4.65
CA GLU A 199 -2.86 9.94 5.80
C GLU A 199 -2.73 9.18 7.13
N MET A 200 -3.01 7.87 7.14
CA MET A 200 -2.75 7.03 8.30
C MET A 200 -1.25 6.91 8.59
N MET A 201 -0.38 6.78 7.57
CA MET A 201 1.08 6.83 7.78
C MET A 201 1.50 8.19 8.34
N ARG A 202 1.03 9.29 7.75
CA ARG A 202 1.35 10.64 8.23
C ARG A 202 0.95 10.83 9.69
N LYS A 203 -0.17 10.23 10.12
CA LYS A 203 -0.67 10.31 11.50
C LYS A 203 0.10 9.40 12.47
N TYR A 204 0.31 8.13 12.14
CA TYR A 204 0.79 7.11 13.08
C TYR A 204 2.24 6.64 12.86
N ASN A 205 2.81 6.79 11.65
CA ASN A 205 4.19 6.37 11.38
C ASN A 205 5.17 7.48 11.78
N LYS A 206 5.25 7.78 13.09
CA LYS A 206 6.12 8.86 13.62
C LYS A 206 7.52 8.41 13.96
N ASP A 207 7.66 7.29 14.63
CA ASP A 207 8.95 6.75 15.09
C ASP A 207 9.34 5.45 14.37
N LYS A 208 8.38 4.81 13.70
CA LYS A 208 8.53 3.54 13.00
C LYS A 208 7.45 3.39 11.92
N ALA A 209 7.76 2.62 10.88
CA ALA A 209 6.76 2.24 9.87
C ALA A 209 5.81 1.18 10.45
N ILE A 210 4.61 1.60 10.88
CA ILE A 210 3.53 0.71 11.33
C ILE A 210 2.57 0.41 10.18
N VAL A 211 2.11 1.44 9.48
CA VAL A 211 1.18 1.34 8.36
C VAL A 211 1.94 1.25 7.05
N PHE A 212 1.55 0.31 6.19
CA PHE A 212 2.14 0.06 4.89
C PHE A 212 1.07 0.13 3.81
N ASN A 213 1.35 0.85 2.73
CA ASN A 213 0.54 0.86 1.53
C ASN A 213 1.02 -0.25 0.60
N THR A 214 0.08 -0.90 -0.11
CA THR A 214 0.44 -1.92 -1.10
C THR A 214 0.51 -1.30 -2.48
N TYR A 215 1.66 -1.45 -3.14
CA TYR A 215 1.88 -1.00 -4.51
C TYR A 215 1.90 -2.19 -5.45
N GLN A 216 1.09 -2.12 -6.51
CA GLN A 216 0.91 -3.21 -7.46
C GLN A 216 1.74 -2.94 -8.72
N CYS A 217 2.89 -3.60 -8.85
CA CYS A 217 3.87 -3.38 -9.92
C CYS A 217 3.44 -3.89 -11.30
N TYR A 218 2.29 -4.55 -11.44
CA TYR A 218 1.66 -4.80 -12.73
C TYR A 218 1.02 -3.54 -13.33
N LEU A 219 0.82 -2.46 -12.57
CA LEU A 219 0.30 -1.19 -13.08
C LEU A 219 1.42 -0.37 -13.71
N ARG A 220 1.10 0.37 -14.77
CA ARG A 220 2.02 1.30 -15.43
C ARG A 220 2.44 2.45 -14.51
N GLU A 221 1.54 2.89 -13.65
CA GLU A 221 1.74 4.01 -12.72
C GLU A 221 2.50 3.64 -11.44
N ALA A 222 2.79 2.36 -11.20
CA ALA A 222 3.31 1.91 -9.90
C ALA A 222 4.59 2.64 -9.45
N PHE A 223 5.52 2.86 -10.38
CA PHE A 223 6.75 3.59 -10.11
C PHE A 223 6.50 5.07 -9.77
N ARG A 224 5.59 5.72 -10.51
CA ARG A 224 5.23 7.13 -10.30
C ARG A 224 4.58 7.32 -8.93
N GLU A 225 3.65 6.45 -8.55
CA GLU A 225 2.96 6.51 -7.25
C GLU A 225 3.95 6.28 -6.09
N VAL A 226 4.81 5.25 -6.15
CA VAL A 226 5.81 5.00 -5.10
C VAL A 226 6.77 6.17 -4.94
N THR A 227 7.27 6.73 -6.04
CA THR A 227 8.21 7.85 -6.00
C THR A 227 7.55 9.10 -5.42
N THR A 228 6.30 9.37 -5.83
CA THR A 228 5.51 10.48 -5.29
C THR A 228 5.33 10.35 -3.78
N ASP A 229 4.96 9.15 -3.31
CA ASP A 229 4.66 8.91 -1.90
C ASP A 229 5.92 8.92 -1.03
N LEU A 230 7.05 8.43 -1.56
CA LEU A 230 8.37 8.56 -0.93
C LEU A 230 8.77 10.02 -0.74
N GLU A 231 8.49 10.88 -1.72
CA GLU A 231 8.78 12.31 -1.61
C GLU A 231 7.83 12.99 -0.62
N GLN A 232 6.54 12.64 -0.64
CA GLN A 232 5.59 13.13 0.36
C GLN A 232 6.03 12.75 1.78
N ALA A 233 6.48 11.51 2.00
CA ALA A 233 6.96 11.03 3.28
C ALA A 233 8.18 11.80 3.79
N LYS A 234 9.12 12.11 2.89
CA LYS A 234 10.27 12.96 3.19
C LYS A 234 9.84 14.38 3.57
N ARG A 235 9.05 15.02 2.73
CA ARG A 235 8.61 16.42 2.92
C ARG A 235 7.76 16.63 4.18
N GLN A 236 6.91 15.65 4.50
CA GLN A 236 6.05 15.69 5.69
C GLN A 236 6.63 14.96 6.90
N ASN A 237 7.89 14.50 6.82
CA ASN A 237 8.65 13.81 7.86
C ASN A 237 7.86 12.71 8.60
N PHE A 238 7.43 11.69 7.87
CA PHE A 238 6.86 10.46 8.45
C PHE A 238 7.56 9.22 7.89
N TYR A 239 7.50 8.12 8.64
CA TYR A 239 8.09 6.84 8.25
C TYR A 239 7.24 6.19 7.14
N PHE A 240 7.84 5.99 5.96
CA PHE A 240 7.19 5.40 4.81
C PHE A 240 7.16 3.87 4.89
N GLY A 241 5.98 3.29 4.68
CA GLY A 241 5.80 1.83 4.61
C GLY A 241 5.26 1.40 3.24
N ALA A 242 6.01 0.57 2.51
CA ALA A 242 5.54 0.02 1.24
C ALA A 242 5.55 -1.50 1.21
N LYS A 243 4.49 -2.10 0.68
CA LYS A 243 4.40 -3.51 0.32
C LYS A 243 4.36 -3.62 -1.19
N LEU A 244 5.41 -4.17 -1.78
CA LEU A 244 5.51 -4.35 -3.22
C LEU A 244 4.97 -5.73 -3.61
N VAL A 245 3.95 -5.75 -4.46
CA VAL A 245 3.37 -6.96 -5.05
C VAL A 245 3.41 -6.84 -6.58
N ARG A 246 3.34 -7.95 -7.32
CA ARG A 246 3.03 -7.86 -8.75
C ARG A 246 1.59 -7.37 -8.95
N GLY A 247 0.61 -8.11 -8.44
CA GLY A 247 -0.80 -7.79 -8.55
C GLY A 247 -1.65 -9.05 -8.52
N ALA A 248 -2.96 -8.91 -8.33
CA ALA A 248 -3.89 -10.05 -8.22
C ALA A 248 -5.17 -9.89 -9.06
N TYR A 249 -5.27 -8.83 -9.85
CA TYR A 249 -6.51 -8.43 -10.53
C TYR A 249 -6.33 -8.27 -12.06
N MET A 250 -5.22 -8.74 -12.64
CA MET A 250 -4.85 -8.59 -14.07
C MET A 250 -5.98 -8.89 -15.05
N GLU A 251 -6.64 -10.04 -14.92
CA GLU A 251 -7.75 -10.44 -15.81
C GLU A 251 -8.94 -9.48 -15.70
N GLN A 252 -9.29 -9.07 -14.47
CA GLN A 252 -10.41 -8.15 -14.22
C GLN A 252 -10.12 -6.75 -14.75
N GLU A 253 -8.89 -6.26 -14.61
CA GLU A 253 -8.49 -4.94 -15.12
C GLU A 253 -8.56 -4.88 -16.64
N ARG A 254 -8.03 -5.90 -17.34
CA ARG A 254 -8.08 -5.97 -18.82
C ARG A 254 -9.51 -6.06 -19.33
N ALA A 255 -10.32 -6.95 -18.76
CA ALA A 255 -11.73 -7.12 -19.15
C ALA A 255 -12.53 -5.82 -18.94
N ARG A 256 -12.26 -5.10 -17.85
CA ARG A 256 -12.91 -3.81 -17.57
C ARG A 256 -12.47 -2.72 -18.55
N ALA A 257 -11.18 -2.63 -18.86
CA ALA A 257 -10.63 -1.66 -19.80
C ALA A 257 -11.23 -1.85 -21.21
N GLU A 258 -11.36 -3.10 -21.66
CA GLU A 258 -12.02 -3.45 -22.92
C GLU A 258 -13.50 -3.09 -22.90
N ALA A 259 -14.24 -3.49 -21.85
CA ALA A 259 -15.68 -3.24 -21.76
C ALA A 259 -16.05 -1.74 -21.69
N LEU A 260 -15.18 -0.90 -21.12
CA LEU A 260 -15.42 0.54 -20.95
C LEU A 260 -14.63 1.41 -21.95
N GLY A 261 -13.82 0.81 -22.81
CA GLY A 261 -13.09 1.50 -23.87
C GLY A 261 -11.99 2.45 -23.41
N TYR A 262 -11.38 2.23 -22.24
CA TYR A 262 -10.25 3.03 -21.76
C TYR A 262 -8.91 2.29 -21.88
N PRO A 263 -7.76 2.98 -21.90
CA PRO A 263 -6.45 2.34 -22.04
C PRO A 263 -6.18 1.31 -20.94
N ASP A 264 -5.64 0.15 -21.33
CA ASP A 264 -5.24 -0.89 -20.38
C ASP A 264 -4.24 -0.35 -19.35
N PRO A 265 -4.58 -0.32 -18.04
CA PRO A 265 -3.74 0.27 -17.01
C PRO A 265 -2.54 -0.62 -16.63
N ILE A 266 -2.48 -1.86 -17.13
CA ILE A 266 -1.48 -2.83 -16.73
C ILE A 266 -0.32 -2.92 -17.74
N ASN A 267 0.81 -3.41 -17.27
CA ASN A 267 1.99 -3.68 -18.10
C ASN A 267 1.68 -4.78 -19.13
N PRO A 268 2.31 -4.72 -20.32
CA PRO A 268 1.93 -5.58 -21.44
C PRO A 268 2.14 -7.07 -21.16
N ASN A 269 3.16 -7.43 -20.38
CA ASN A 269 3.51 -8.83 -20.10
C ASN A 269 4.19 -9.00 -18.73
N PHE A 270 4.54 -10.25 -18.43
CA PHE A 270 5.18 -10.66 -17.17
C PHE A 270 6.56 -10.03 -16.96
N ASP A 271 7.37 -9.92 -18.02
CA ASP A 271 8.72 -9.36 -17.95
C ASP A 271 8.67 -7.86 -17.68
N ALA A 272 7.81 -7.13 -18.39
CA ALA A 272 7.56 -5.70 -18.13
C ALA A 272 7.05 -5.45 -16.69
N THR A 273 6.21 -6.35 -16.16
CA THR A 273 5.78 -6.31 -14.75
C THR A 273 6.95 -6.57 -13.78
N THR A 274 7.86 -7.45 -14.15
CA THR A 274 9.06 -7.76 -13.35
C THR A 274 10.03 -6.59 -13.36
N ASP A 275 10.24 -5.95 -14.51
CA ASP A 275 11.06 -4.73 -14.63
C ASP A 275 10.47 -3.59 -13.81
N MET A 276 9.15 -3.38 -13.87
CA MET A 276 8.47 -2.39 -13.03
C MET A 276 8.66 -2.69 -11.53
N TYR A 277 8.56 -3.95 -11.12
CA TYR A 277 8.81 -4.36 -9.74
C TYR A 277 10.25 -4.06 -9.31
N HIS A 278 11.23 -4.47 -10.12
CA HIS A 278 12.65 -4.26 -9.83
C HIS A 278 13.02 -2.78 -9.80
N LYS A 279 12.49 -1.99 -10.74
CA LYS A 279 12.65 -0.53 -10.78
C LYS A 279 12.10 0.14 -9.53
N THR A 280 10.89 -0.24 -9.12
CA THR A 280 10.23 0.29 -7.91
C THR A 280 10.99 -0.08 -6.65
N LEU A 281 11.42 -1.34 -6.50
CA LEU A 281 12.22 -1.78 -5.37
C LEU A 281 13.58 -1.06 -5.31
N THR A 282 14.23 -0.91 -6.45
CA THR A 282 15.54 -0.23 -6.54
C THR A 282 15.44 1.22 -6.10
N GLU A 283 14.37 1.93 -6.44
CA GLU A 283 14.17 3.30 -5.98
C GLU A 283 13.99 3.39 -4.46
N CYS A 284 13.17 2.52 -3.87
CA CYS A 284 13.05 2.44 -2.41
C CYS A 284 14.41 2.17 -1.73
N LEU A 285 15.18 1.20 -2.25
CA LEU A 285 16.49 0.84 -1.74
C LEU A 285 17.50 2.00 -1.89
N ARG A 286 17.47 2.71 -3.02
CA ARG A 286 18.29 3.91 -3.25
C ARG A 286 18.00 4.98 -2.20
N ARG A 287 16.74 5.23 -1.88
CA ARG A 287 16.32 6.20 -0.85
C ARG A 287 16.76 5.78 0.55
N ILE A 288 16.68 4.49 0.88
CA ILE A 288 17.22 3.95 2.14
C ILE A 288 18.74 4.18 2.22
N LYS A 289 19.48 3.91 1.14
CA LYS A 289 20.93 4.16 1.10
C LYS A 289 21.26 5.64 1.32
N ILE A 290 20.53 6.56 0.69
CA ILE A 290 20.73 8.00 0.91
C ILE A 290 20.58 8.36 2.39
N LEU A 291 19.52 7.87 3.06
CA LEU A 291 19.34 8.11 4.49
C LEU A 291 20.54 7.60 5.30
N LYS A 292 20.99 6.37 5.03
CA LYS A 292 22.15 5.76 5.70
C LYS A 292 23.45 6.56 5.46
N ASP A 293 23.71 6.98 4.23
CA ASP A 293 24.91 7.73 3.85
C ASP A 293 24.91 9.14 4.47
N CYS A 294 23.73 9.74 4.68
CA CYS A 294 23.57 11.01 5.39
C CYS A 294 23.54 10.88 6.92
N GLY A 295 23.65 9.67 7.48
CA GLY A 295 23.57 9.41 8.92
C GLY A 295 22.15 9.54 9.50
N GLU A 296 21.12 9.56 8.66
CA GLU A 296 19.72 9.52 9.08
C GLU A 296 19.25 8.08 9.35
N ASP A 297 18.14 7.94 10.07
CA ASP A 297 17.53 6.65 10.35
C ASP A 297 17.00 5.99 9.07
N ALA A 298 17.72 4.96 8.59
CA ALA A 298 17.33 4.13 7.46
C ALA A 298 15.94 3.48 7.64
N LYS A 299 15.48 3.30 8.88
CA LYS A 299 14.15 2.73 9.20
C LYS A 299 13.01 3.67 8.88
N LYS A 300 13.27 4.94 8.53
CA LYS A 300 12.29 5.85 7.92
C LYS A 300 11.63 5.26 6.69
N ILE A 301 12.22 4.27 6.04
CA ILE A 301 11.61 3.55 4.92
C ILE A 301 11.60 2.04 5.24
N GLY A 302 10.40 1.48 5.39
CA GLY A 302 10.17 0.05 5.56
C GLY A 302 9.54 -0.56 4.31
N ILE A 303 10.09 -1.66 3.80
CA ILE A 303 9.61 -2.32 2.59
C ILE A 303 9.29 -3.80 2.84
N MET A 304 8.13 -4.25 2.37
CA MET A 304 7.76 -5.66 2.25
C MET A 304 7.88 -6.09 0.77
N VAL A 305 8.86 -6.95 0.48
CA VAL A 305 9.02 -7.63 -0.81
C VAL A 305 8.13 -8.88 -0.82
N ALA A 306 6.91 -8.74 -1.34
CA ALA A 306 5.96 -9.85 -1.42
C ALA A 306 6.04 -10.55 -2.79
N SER A 307 6.78 -11.66 -2.86
CA SER A 307 6.98 -12.43 -4.08
C SER A 307 7.31 -13.90 -3.81
N HIS A 308 6.77 -14.77 -4.66
CA HIS A 308 7.17 -16.19 -4.76
C HIS A 308 8.10 -16.48 -5.92
N ASN A 309 8.54 -15.45 -6.64
CA ASN A 309 9.52 -15.59 -7.71
C ASN A 309 10.94 -15.50 -7.10
N GLU A 310 11.72 -16.55 -7.32
CA GLU A 310 13.06 -16.68 -6.75
C GLU A 310 14.02 -15.62 -7.27
N ASP A 311 13.91 -15.25 -8.55
CA ASP A 311 14.77 -14.25 -9.18
C ASP A 311 14.53 -12.87 -8.60
N THR A 312 13.26 -12.50 -8.36
CA THR A 312 12.91 -11.25 -7.66
C THR A 312 13.44 -11.23 -6.23
N VAL A 313 13.38 -12.36 -5.51
CA VAL A 313 13.94 -12.45 -4.15
C VAL A 313 15.46 -12.35 -4.17
N ARG A 314 16.13 -13.05 -5.10
CA ARG A 314 17.59 -12.97 -5.29
C ARG A 314 18.02 -11.56 -5.68
N TYR A 315 17.29 -10.91 -6.58
CA TYR A 315 17.51 -9.52 -6.99
C TYR A 315 17.46 -8.58 -5.79
N ALA A 316 16.43 -8.71 -4.94
CA ALA A 316 16.30 -7.90 -3.72
C ALA A 316 17.50 -8.09 -2.78
N ILE A 317 17.88 -9.34 -2.50
CA ILE A 317 19.03 -9.67 -1.65
C ILE A 317 20.33 -9.11 -2.23
N GLN A 318 20.55 -9.29 -3.52
CA GLN A 318 21.74 -8.79 -4.20
C GLN A 318 21.81 -7.27 -4.12
N LYS A 319 20.71 -6.57 -4.41
CA LYS A 319 20.64 -5.11 -4.29
C LYS A 319 20.91 -4.64 -2.87
N MET A 320 20.32 -5.28 -1.86
CA MET A 320 20.61 -4.99 -0.45
C MET A 320 22.11 -5.12 -0.14
N LYS A 321 22.75 -6.20 -0.61
CA LYS A 321 24.20 -6.42 -0.42
C LYS A 321 25.03 -5.34 -1.11
N GLU A 322 24.71 -4.97 -2.36
CA GLU A 322 25.40 -3.93 -3.12
C GLU A 322 25.40 -2.57 -2.40
N ILE A 323 24.32 -2.26 -1.67
CA ILE A 323 24.16 -0.99 -0.97
C ILE A 323 24.47 -1.06 0.54
N GLY A 324 24.95 -2.21 1.01
CA GLY A 324 25.31 -2.41 2.41
C GLY A 324 24.13 -2.43 3.39
N ILE A 325 22.94 -2.85 2.95
CA ILE A 325 21.81 -3.14 3.84
C ILE A 325 21.91 -4.59 4.31
N SER A 326 22.00 -4.75 5.62
CA SER A 326 22.05 -6.03 6.32
C SER A 326 20.65 -6.48 6.75
N PRO A 327 20.42 -7.79 6.98
CA PRO A 327 19.17 -8.27 7.59
C PRO A 327 18.85 -7.59 8.94
N GLU A 328 19.88 -7.23 9.71
CA GLU A 328 19.79 -6.61 11.03
C GLU A 328 19.26 -5.17 10.98
N ASP A 329 19.37 -4.49 9.82
CA ASP A 329 18.79 -3.16 9.61
C ASP A 329 17.24 -3.19 9.74
N LYS A 330 16.62 -4.37 9.52
CA LYS A 330 15.17 -4.62 9.63
C LYS A 330 14.28 -3.70 8.77
N VAL A 331 14.86 -3.09 7.74
CA VAL A 331 14.17 -2.20 6.79
C VAL A 331 13.46 -2.97 5.67
N ILE A 332 13.90 -4.20 5.37
CA ILE A 332 13.27 -5.09 4.37
C ILE A 332 12.68 -6.34 5.03
N CYS A 333 11.46 -6.67 4.63
CA CYS A 333 10.78 -7.92 4.97
C CYS A 333 10.38 -8.67 3.70
N PHE A 334 10.37 -10.00 3.76
CA PHE A 334 9.93 -10.85 2.65
C PHE A 334 8.59 -11.49 2.97
N GLY A 335 7.65 -11.42 2.03
CA GLY A 335 6.31 -11.96 2.19
C GLY A 335 6.02 -13.06 1.18
N GLN A 336 5.55 -14.21 1.63
CA GLN A 336 5.01 -15.27 0.78
C GLN A 336 3.66 -15.74 1.31
N LEU A 337 2.80 -16.25 0.43
CA LEU A 337 1.57 -16.93 0.85
C LEU A 337 1.89 -18.28 1.50
N LEU A 338 1.14 -18.64 2.54
CA LEU A 338 1.25 -19.93 3.20
C LEU A 338 0.92 -21.08 2.22
N GLY A 339 1.67 -22.18 2.32
CA GLY A 339 1.49 -23.37 1.47
C GLY A 339 2.14 -23.24 0.10
N MET A 340 3.01 -22.25 -0.11
CA MET A 340 3.67 -22.00 -1.39
C MET A 340 5.14 -21.61 -1.19
N CYS A 341 6.02 -22.26 -1.95
CA CYS A 341 7.44 -21.92 -2.08
C CYS A 341 8.19 -21.86 -0.74
N ASP A 342 8.03 -22.86 0.12
CA ASP A 342 8.71 -22.88 1.43
C ASP A 342 10.23 -23.02 1.28
N TYR A 343 10.67 -23.61 0.16
CA TYR A 343 12.07 -23.64 -0.26
C TYR A 343 12.70 -22.24 -0.48
N ILE A 344 11.90 -21.16 -0.56
CA ILE A 344 12.38 -19.77 -0.57
C ILE A 344 12.35 -19.19 0.85
N THR A 345 11.25 -19.40 1.58
CA THR A 345 11.03 -18.80 2.90
C THR A 345 11.98 -19.34 3.97
N PHE A 346 12.28 -20.65 3.98
CA PHE A 346 13.17 -21.22 5.00
C PHE A 346 14.62 -20.72 4.89
N PRO A 347 15.27 -20.71 3.71
CA PRO A 347 16.61 -20.14 3.58
C PRO A 347 16.68 -18.65 3.94
N LEU A 348 15.65 -17.87 3.61
CA LEU A 348 15.55 -16.46 4.02
C LEU A 348 15.60 -16.32 5.54
N GLY A 349 14.72 -17.03 6.26
CA GLY A 349 14.69 -17.01 7.72
C GLY A 349 16.00 -17.51 8.34
N GLN A 350 16.59 -18.57 7.77
CA GLN A 350 17.88 -19.11 8.23
C GLN A 350 19.06 -18.15 8.01
N SER A 351 18.92 -17.22 7.07
CA SER A 351 19.92 -16.19 6.77
C SER A 351 19.66 -14.88 7.53
N GLY A 352 18.78 -14.89 8.53
CA GLY A 352 18.47 -13.72 9.37
C GLY A 352 17.46 -12.73 8.77
N TYR A 353 16.97 -12.97 7.55
CA TYR A 353 15.98 -12.07 6.94
C TYR A 353 14.60 -12.23 7.60
N SER A 354 13.91 -11.12 7.75
CA SER A 354 12.52 -11.10 8.22
C SER A 354 11.60 -11.69 7.15
N ALA A 355 11.19 -12.95 7.31
CA ALA A 355 10.36 -13.68 6.34
C ALA A 355 8.98 -14.04 6.94
N TYR A 356 7.91 -13.75 6.19
CA TYR A 356 6.54 -13.88 6.67
C TYR A 356 5.68 -14.72 5.73
N LYS A 357 4.90 -15.63 6.32
CA LYS A 357 3.82 -16.33 5.62
C LYS A 357 2.48 -15.62 5.82
N TYR A 358 1.79 -15.34 4.72
CA TYR A 358 0.46 -14.77 4.66
C TYR A 358 -0.60 -15.86 4.75
N ILE A 359 -1.51 -15.69 5.71
CA ILE A 359 -2.53 -16.64 6.09
C ILE A 359 -3.89 -15.94 6.04
N PRO A 360 -4.78 -16.33 5.11
CA PRO A 360 -6.18 -15.92 5.20
C PRO A 360 -6.83 -16.61 6.41
N TYR A 361 -7.66 -15.89 7.14
CA TYR A 361 -8.41 -16.44 8.26
C TYR A 361 -9.83 -15.85 8.27
N GLY A 362 -10.83 -16.71 8.26
CA GLY A 362 -12.24 -16.33 8.31
C GLY A 362 -13.15 -17.51 7.96
N PRO A 363 -14.46 -17.31 8.04
CA PRO A 363 -15.45 -18.26 7.54
C PRO A 363 -15.18 -18.67 6.09
N VAL A 364 -15.46 -19.92 5.75
CA VAL A 364 -15.16 -20.49 4.42
C VAL A 364 -15.78 -19.66 3.30
N GLN A 365 -17.04 -19.26 3.44
CA GLN A 365 -17.76 -18.49 2.41
C GLN A 365 -17.07 -17.15 2.11
N GLU A 366 -16.47 -16.52 3.12
CA GLU A 366 -15.84 -15.21 3.01
C GLU A 366 -14.41 -15.28 2.44
N VAL A 367 -13.75 -16.43 2.58
CA VAL A 367 -12.43 -16.68 1.99
C VAL A 367 -12.50 -17.28 0.58
N LEU A 368 -13.67 -17.71 0.09
CA LEU A 368 -13.83 -18.28 -1.26
C LEU A 368 -13.28 -17.38 -2.38
N PRO A 369 -13.55 -16.05 -2.42
CA PRO A 369 -12.97 -15.19 -3.45
C PRO A 369 -11.44 -15.14 -3.41
N TYR A 370 -10.85 -15.27 -2.21
CA TYR A 370 -9.40 -15.40 -2.07
C TYR A 370 -8.89 -16.73 -2.64
N LEU A 371 -9.54 -17.84 -2.28
CA LEU A 371 -9.18 -19.17 -2.76
C LEU A 371 -9.29 -19.27 -4.30
N SER A 372 -10.32 -18.67 -4.90
CA SER A 372 -10.47 -18.62 -6.35
C SER A 372 -9.30 -17.91 -7.05
N ARG A 373 -8.92 -16.72 -6.58
CA ARG A 373 -7.73 -16.01 -7.10
C ARG A 373 -6.45 -16.81 -6.91
N ARG A 374 -6.32 -17.53 -5.78
CA ARG A 374 -5.19 -18.45 -5.56
C ARG A 374 -5.20 -19.59 -6.55
N ALA A 375 -6.34 -20.19 -6.85
CA ALA A 375 -6.44 -21.24 -7.86
C ALA A 375 -6.04 -20.73 -9.25
N GLN A 376 -6.44 -19.51 -9.63
CA GLN A 376 -6.05 -18.87 -10.89
C GLN A 376 -4.53 -18.59 -10.95
N GLU A 377 -3.96 -17.98 -9.91
CA GLU A 377 -2.50 -17.76 -9.80
C GLU A 377 -1.73 -19.08 -9.83
N ASN A 378 -2.33 -20.12 -9.24
CA ASN A 378 -1.74 -21.45 -9.13
C ASN A 378 -1.88 -22.30 -10.40
N LYS A 379 -2.45 -21.79 -11.50
CA LYS A 379 -2.35 -22.49 -12.80
C LYS A 379 -0.89 -22.73 -13.20
N GLY A 380 0.06 -21.87 -12.77
CA GLY A 380 1.51 -22.08 -12.92
C GLY A 380 2.20 -22.84 -11.75
N VAL A 381 1.48 -23.19 -10.68
CA VAL A 381 2.06 -23.80 -9.46
C VAL A 381 2.44 -25.26 -9.63
N LEU A 382 1.87 -25.99 -10.60
CA LEU A 382 2.29 -27.34 -10.93
C LEU A 382 3.81 -27.43 -11.19
N GLN A 383 4.40 -26.42 -11.85
CA GLN A 383 5.84 -26.37 -12.08
C GLN A 383 6.63 -26.12 -10.78
N LYS A 384 6.13 -25.23 -9.91
CA LYS A 384 6.76 -24.91 -8.61
C LYS A 384 6.72 -26.10 -7.64
N ILE A 385 5.60 -26.81 -7.58
CA ILE A 385 5.45 -28.04 -6.77
C ILE A 385 6.43 -29.12 -7.22
N ARG A 386 6.62 -29.30 -8.54
CA ARG A 386 7.62 -30.26 -9.05
C ARG A 386 9.04 -29.92 -8.58
N LYS A 387 9.41 -28.64 -8.60
CA LYS A 387 10.70 -28.17 -8.08
C LYS A 387 10.84 -28.44 -6.58
N GLU A 388 9.81 -28.10 -5.80
CA GLU A 388 9.79 -28.32 -4.35
C GLU A 388 9.91 -29.81 -3.98
N LYS A 389 9.15 -30.68 -4.64
CA LYS A 389 9.26 -32.14 -4.47
C LYS A 389 10.68 -32.64 -4.78
N ARG A 390 11.29 -32.16 -5.86
CA ARG A 390 12.67 -32.51 -6.23
C ARG A 390 13.67 -32.09 -5.16
N LEU A 391 13.53 -30.87 -4.61
CA LEU A 391 14.42 -30.35 -3.56
C LEU A 391 14.26 -31.14 -2.25
N LEU A 392 13.02 -31.48 -1.86
CA LEU A 392 12.76 -32.30 -0.69
C LEU A 392 13.36 -33.70 -0.83
N LEU A 393 13.20 -34.35 -1.98
CA LEU A 393 13.81 -35.65 -2.27
C LEU A 393 15.35 -35.59 -2.22
N ALA A 394 15.95 -34.53 -2.79
CA ALA A 394 17.39 -34.32 -2.74
C ALA A 394 17.89 -34.15 -1.29
N GLU A 395 17.17 -33.41 -0.44
CA GLU A 395 17.52 -33.23 0.97
C GLU A 395 17.35 -34.53 1.78
N ILE A 396 16.29 -35.31 1.54
CA ILE A 396 16.10 -36.62 2.16
C ILE A 396 17.27 -37.55 1.80
N PHE A 397 17.62 -37.62 0.51
CA PHE A 397 18.74 -38.45 0.05
C PHE A 397 20.08 -37.99 0.65
N ARG A 398 20.32 -36.66 0.71
CA ARG A 398 21.51 -36.10 1.35
C ARG A 398 21.59 -36.52 2.82
N ARG A 399 20.49 -36.43 3.57
CA ARG A 399 20.45 -36.83 4.99
C ARG A 399 20.71 -38.31 5.19
N MET A 400 20.13 -39.18 4.36
CA MET A 400 20.42 -40.62 4.40
C MET A 400 21.89 -40.90 4.12
N ARG A 401 22.46 -40.30 3.07
CA ARG A 401 23.87 -40.51 2.68
C ARG A 401 24.87 -39.97 3.71
N THR A 402 24.52 -38.91 4.43
CA THR A 402 25.39 -38.25 5.41
C THR A 402 25.14 -38.68 6.85
N GLY A 403 24.23 -39.63 7.10
CA GLY A 403 23.87 -40.07 8.46
C GLY A 403 23.11 -39.02 9.29
N GLN A 404 22.59 -37.97 8.65
CA GLN A 404 21.97 -36.79 9.27
C GLN A 404 20.43 -36.86 9.30
N LEU A 405 19.85 -38.05 9.54
CA LEU A 405 18.40 -38.27 9.50
C LEU A 405 17.61 -37.30 10.40
N PHE A 406 18.07 -37.06 11.62
CA PHE A 406 17.45 -36.17 12.60
C PHE A 406 18.10 -34.78 12.70
N TYR A 407 18.86 -34.37 11.68
CA TYR A 407 19.53 -33.09 11.69
C TYR A 407 18.53 -31.92 11.71
N LYS A 408 18.68 -31.07 12.72
CA LYS A 408 18.02 -29.77 12.81
C LYS A 408 18.98 -28.72 12.26
N PRO A 409 18.68 -28.11 11.09
CA PRO A 409 19.51 -27.03 10.57
C PRO A 409 19.55 -25.89 11.58
N LYS A 410 20.75 -25.53 12.04
CA LYS A 410 21.00 -24.31 12.81
C LYS A 410 21.45 -23.23 11.83
N GLY A 411 20.66 -22.17 11.69
CA GLY A 411 21.14 -20.96 11.01
C GLY A 411 22.02 -20.14 11.96
N ASN A 412 23.02 -19.44 11.42
CA ASN A 412 23.79 -18.46 12.18
C ASN A 412 22.99 -17.16 12.24
N TYR A 413 21.90 -17.16 13.01
CA TYR A 413 21.13 -15.95 13.30
C TYR A 413 20.58 -16.04 14.73
N VAL A 414 20.48 -14.88 15.37
CA VAL A 414 19.77 -14.77 16.66
C VAL A 414 18.30 -14.54 16.32
N PRO A 415 17.40 -15.50 16.53
CA PRO A 415 15.97 -15.21 16.46
C PRO A 415 15.65 -14.18 17.55
N ILE A 416 15.19 -13.00 17.14
CA ILE A 416 14.70 -11.94 18.03
C ILE A 416 13.19 -12.07 18.11
#